data_AF-A0A9W8RCF0-F1
#
_entry.id   AF-A0A9W8RCF0-F1
#
_cell.length_a   1.000
_cell.length_b   1.000
_cell.length_c   1.000
_cell.angle_alpha   90.00
_cell.angle_beta   90.00
_cell.angle_gamma   90.00
#
_symmetry.space_group_name_H-M   'P 1'
#
loop_
_entity.id
_entity.type
_entity.pdbx_description
1 polymer ?
#
loop_
_entity_poly.entity_id
_entity_poly.type
_entity_poly.pdbx_seq_one_letter_code
_entity_poly.pdbx_strand_id
1 'polypeptide(L)'
;MGQDESSMSFGGPPKALSERSLAAVAEYIKTGRDKRIVVLTGAGISTAAGIPDFRSPKTGLYANLARLNLPYAEAVFDISYFRSHPEPFYVLANELYPGKFHPTVSHAFIALLARKGLLQMLFTQNIDCLERAAGVPPNKIIEAHGSFATQRCVECKTEFPDDKMKEHVFGGKVPHCGEPGCNGLVKPDIVFFGEPLPKAFDNNVHNVAMADLVLIIGTSLTVYPFAALPGMAQEDKPRVLFNMERVGMIGNRPDDVIELGACDDGIRKLADALGWRDELERLWRDTVGDEEAERQLRGRKEDEVEDEVERLAAEVEAVAINDDTKADTKEDASPETEPTKEVDGEKPDNVVSYQPATISAPAPEEAKEEAKEQPKTEPTKTEAPKVPEADSKVEPSETEAQPPTDAKTPQEKPAEPVIVKEESK
;
A
#
# COMPACT_ATOMS: atom_id res chain seq x y z
N MET A 1 -3.15 1.87 25.16
CA MET A 1 -1.96 1.15 25.65
C MET A 1 -0.96 1.17 24.52
N GLY A 2 -0.02 2.12 24.53
CA GLY A 2 0.97 2.26 23.47
C GLY A 2 1.91 1.07 23.44
N GLN A 3 2.06 0.45 22.28
CA GLN A 3 3.16 -0.47 22.04
C GLN A 3 4.37 0.38 21.62
N ASP A 4 5.16 0.79 22.61
CA ASP A 4 6.57 1.09 22.37
C ASP A 4 7.27 -0.24 22.06
N GLU A 5 7.12 -0.74 20.83
CA GLU A 5 8.04 -1.74 20.31
C GLU A 5 9.38 -1.06 20.11
N SER A 6 10.25 -1.19 21.12
CA SER A 6 11.65 -0.82 21.04
C SER A 6 12.23 -1.40 19.75
N SER A 7 12.52 -0.53 18.78
CA SER A 7 12.88 -0.90 17.43
C SER A 7 14.27 -1.57 17.45
N MET A 8 14.32 -2.89 17.63
CA MET A 8 15.58 -3.63 17.56
C MET A 8 15.97 -3.77 16.10
N SER A 9 16.87 -2.92 15.63
CA SER A 9 17.56 -3.13 14.35
C SER A 9 18.44 -4.37 14.46
N PHE A 10 18.48 -5.20 13.41
CA PHE A 10 19.30 -6.41 13.43
C PHE A 10 20.79 -6.04 13.49
N GLY A 11 21.46 -6.38 14.58
CA GLY A 11 22.86 -6.01 14.83
C GLY A 11 23.92 -6.90 14.20
N GLY A 12 23.57 -8.08 13.67
CA GLY A 12 24.53 -9.00 13.02
C GLY A 12 24.89 -8.58 11.59
N PRO A 13 25.81 -9.29 10.90
CA PRO A 13 26.10 -9.06 9.49
C PRO A 13 24.96 -9.56 8.56
N PRO A 14 24.82 -9.01 7.34
CA PRO A 14 23.93 -9.58 6.32
C PRO A 14 24.34 -10.99 5.91
N LYS A 15 23.41 -11.77 5.34
CA LYS A 15 23.65 -13.16 4.91
C LYS A 15 23.70 -13.32 3.39
N ALA A 16 22.81 -12.63 2.69
CA ALA A 16 22.70 -12.68 1.23
C ALA A 16 23.38 -11.49 0.54
N LEU A 17 23.36 -10.32 1.17
CA LEU A 17 24.01 -9.11 0.68
C LEU A 17 25.45 -9.00 1.21
N SER A 18 26.32 -8.30 0.49
CA SER A 18 27.67 -7.97 1.00
C SER A 18 27.63 -6.94 2.14
N GLU A 19 26.64 -6.05 2.11
CA GLU A 19 26.37 -5.03 3.13
C GLU A 19 24.90 -4.55 3.01
N ARG A 20 24.39 -3.80 4.00
CA ARG A 20 23.03 -3.22 3.95
C ARG A 20 23.02 -1.92 3.16
N SER A 21 23.25 -1.98 1.86
CA SER A 21 23.29 -0.80 0.99
C SER A 21 22.56 -1.04 -0.32
N LEU A 22 22.10 0.04 -0.96
CA LEU A 22 21.53 -0.03 -2.30
C LEU A 22 22.53 -0.53 -3.35
N ALA A 23 23.83 -0.28 -3.13
CA ALA A 23 24.88 -0.82 -3.99
C ALA A 23 24.93 -2.35 -3.93
N ALA A 24 24.89 -2.93 -2.72
CA ALA A 24 24.82 -4.39 -2.55
C ALA A 24 23.52 -4.99 -3.11
N VAL A 25 22.39 -4.29 -2.98
CA VAL A 25 21.11 -4.70 -3.62
C VAL A 25 21.24 -4.68 -5.14
N ALA A 26 21.84 -3.64 -5.73
CA ALA A 26 22.06 -3.56 -7.17
C ALA A 26 22.95 -4.69 -7.69
N GLU A 27 24.04 -5.00 -6.99
CA GLU A 27 24.88 -6.15 -7.33
C GLU A 27 24.13 -7.49 -7.16
N TYR A 28 23.30 -7.63 -6.13
CA TYR A 28 22.44 -8.79 -5.96
C TYR A 28 21.46 -8.98 -7.14
N ILE A 29 20.89 -7.89 -7.66
CA ILE A 29 20.02 -7.91 -8.85
C ILE A 29 20.82 -8.32 -10.10
N LYS A 30 22.02 -7.77 -10.30
CA LYS A 30 22.86 -8.03 -11.50
C LYS A 30 23.43 -9.46 -11.56
N THR A 31 23.79 -10.04 -10.42
CA THR A 31 24.54 -11.31 -10.34
C THR A 31 23.67 -12.56 -10.48
N GLY A 32 22.39 -12.49 -10.14
CA GLY A 32 21.47 -13.63 -10.31
C GLY A 32 20.76 -13.58 -11.66
N ARG A 33 20.98 -14.61 -12.49
CA ARG A 33 20.09 -14.86 -13.63
C ARG A 33 18.72 -15.25 -13.07
N ASP A 34 17.67 -14.60 -13.55
CA ASP A 34 16.26 -14.86 -13.22
C ASP A 34 15.82 -14.52 -11.78
N LYS A 35 16.08 -13.28 -11.32
CA LYS A 35 15.51 -12.77 -10.07
C LYS A 35 14.00 -12.53 -10.19
N ARG A 36 13.23 -13.12 -9.28
CA ARG A 36 11.80 -12.83 -9.09
C ARG A 36 11.64 -11.66 -8.13
N ILE A 37 11.54 -10.45 -8.65
CA ILE A 37 11.33 -9.24 -7.83
C ILE A 37 9.84 -9.04 -7.63
N VAL A 38 9.42 -9.03 -6.37
CA VAL A 38 8.06 -8.61 -5.99
C VAL A 38 8.11 -7.18 -5.48
N VAL A 39 7.18 -6.35 -5.94
CA VAL A 39 7.06 -4.96 -5.50
C VAL A 39 5.75 -4.79 -4.75
N LEU A 40 5.80 -4.14 -3.59
CA LEU A 40 4.67 -3.81 -2.73
C LEU A 40 4.59 -2.29 -2.62
N THR A 41 3.49 -1.69 -3.07
CA THR A 41 3.33 -0.23 -3.12
C THR A 41 2.14 0.27 -2.32
N GLY A 42 2.20 1.54 -1.94
CA GLY A 42 1.09 2.29 -1.36
C GLY A 42 1.11 3.75 -1.82
N ALA A 43 0.32 4.60 -1.16
CA ALA A 43 0.05 5.95 -1.64
C ALA A 43 1.30 6.84 -1.76
N GLY A 44 2.36 6.54 -1.01
CA GLY A 44 3.61 7.30 -1.01
C GLY A 44 4.38 7.28 -2.34
N ILE A 45 4.05 6.38 -3.28
CA ILE A 45 4.63 6.44 -4.64
C ILE A 45 3.92 7.44 -5.56
N SER A 46 2.73 7.89 -5.18
CA SER A 46 1.86 8.77 -5.98
C SER A 46 1.85 10.22 -5.49
N THR A 47 2.53 10.55 -4.39
CA THR A 47 2.55 11.91 -3.82
C THR A 47 3.14 12.93 -4.79
N ALA A 48 4.26 12.60 -5.44
CA ALA A 48 4.87 13.47 -6.47
C ALA A 48 3.98 13.68 -7.71
N ALA A 49 3.01 12.79 -7.95
CA ALA A 49 2.01 12.98 -8.99
C ALA A 49 0.97 14.06 -8.63
N GLY A 50 0.99 14.58 -7.39
CA GLY A 50 0.00 15.52 -6.86
C GLY A 50 -1.25 14.82 -6.30
N ILE A 51 -1.21 13.49 -6.15
CA ILE A 51 -2.26 12.74 -5.47
C ILE A 51 -1.93 12.80 -3.97
N PRO A 52 -2.76 13.46 -3.15
CA PRO A 52 -2.55 13.43 -1.71
C PRO A 52 -2.65 11.98 -1.24
N ASP A 53 -1.76 11.58 -0.34
CA ASP A 53 -1.96 10.30 0.34
C ASP A 53 -3.24 10.35 1.20
N PHE A 54 -3.57 9.25 1.85
CA PHE A 54 -4.77 9.26 2.69
C PHE A 54 -4.55 9.99 4.01
N ARG A 55 -3.35 9.91 4.59
CA ARG A 55 -3.13 10.07 6.05
C ARG A 55 -2.21 11.22 6.45
N SER A 56 -1.48 11.81 5.51
CA SER A 56 -0.54 12.90 5.81
C SER A 56 -1.29 14.05 6.47
N PRO A 57 -0.75 14.59 7.58
CA PRO A 57 -1.33 15.77 8.21
C PRO A 57 -1.47 16.92 7.21
N LYS A 58 -2.60 17.64 7.26
CA LYS A 58 -2.93 18.82 6.42
C LYS A 58 -3.12 18.58 4.92
N THR A 59 -2.30 17.74 4.28
CA THR A 59 -2.33 17.50 2.82
C THR A 59 -3.11 16.25 2.44
N GLY A 60 -3.22 15.26 3.34
CA GLY A 60 -3.89 13.99 3.07
C GLY A 60 -5.37 14.14 2.76
N LEU A 61 -5.92 13.20 1.99
CA LEU A 61 -7.32 13.17 1.58
C LEU A 61 -8.27 13.34 2.77
N TYR A 62 -7.99 12.67 3.88
CA TYR A 62 -8.81 12.73 5.09
C TYR A 62 -8.87 14.13 5.74
N ALA A 63 -7.80 14.92 5.67
CA ALA A 63 -7.83 16.30 6.15
C ALA A 63 -8.76 17.18 5.30
N ASN A 64 -8.77 16.95 3.98
CA ASN A 64 -9.60 17.69 3.03
C ASN A 64 -11.09 17.25 3.03
N LEU A 65 -11.40 16.11 3.64
CA LEU A 65 -12.75 15.55 3.74
C LEU A 65 -13.58 16.15 4.90
N ALA A 66 -13.00 17.00 5.75
CA ALA A 66 -13.71 17.66 6.85
C ALA A 66 -14.97 18.42 6.40
N ARG A 67 -15.00 18.92 5.15
CA ARG A 67 -16.16 19.59 4.55
C ARG A 67 -17.37 18.68 4.31
N LEU A 68 -17.19 17.37 4.29
CA LEU A 68 -18.26 16.39 4.00
C LEU A 68 -19.02 15.95 5.26
N ASN A 69 -18.71 16.52 6.43
CA ASN A 69 -19.38 16.24 7.70
C ASN A 69 -19.48 14.73 8.03
N LEU A 70 -18.39 14.01 7.78
CA LEU A 70 -18.28 12.58 8.03
C LEU A 70 -18.12 12.30 9.54
N PRO A 71 -18.60 11.15 10.05
CA PRO A 71 -18.42 10.79 11.46
C PRO A 71 -16.95 10.53 11.82
N TYR A 72 -16.17 10.06 10.85
CA TYR A 72 -14.72 9.88 10.86
C TYR A 72 -14.25 9.83 9.40
N ALA A 73 -12.98 10.10 9.13
CA ALA A 73 -12.53 10.38 7.76
C ALA A 73 -12.59 9.16 6.83
N GLU A 74 -12.36 7.96 7.37
CA GLU A 74 -12.44 6.69 6.65
C GLU A 74 -13.87 6.30 6.26
N ALA A 75 -14.89 6.93 6.84
CA ALA A 75 -16.30 6.55 6.63
C ALA A 75 -16.72 6.64 5.15
N VAL A 76 -16.12 7.53 4.37
CA VAL A 76 -16.40 7.65 2.92
C VAL A 76 -16.02 6.38 2.14
N PHE A 77 -15.12 5.57 2.67
CA PHE A 77 -14.70 4.28 2.12
C PHE A 77 -15.19 3.10 2.97
N ASP A 78 -16.18 3.27 3.85
CA ASP A 78 -16.82 2.17 4.59
C ASP A 78 -18.09 1.70 3.86
N ILE A 79 -18.22 0.39 3.62
CA ILE A 79 -19.32 -0.15 2.82
C ILE A 79 -20.69 0.02 3.50
N SER A 80 -20.72 -0.03 4.83
CA SER A 80 -21.95 0.14 5.60
C SER A 80 -22.40 1.60 5.59
N TYR A 81 -21.45 2.52 5.72
CA TYR A 81 -21.70 3.96 5.59
C TYR A 81 -22.16 4.30 4.17
N PHE A 82 -21.45 3.83 3.14
CA PHE A 82 -21.81 4.04 1.72
C PHE A 82 -23.22 3.57 1.37
N ARG A 83 -23.66 2.44 1.93
CA ARG A 83 -25.03 1.93 1.74
C ARG A 83 -26.10 2.87 2.29
N SER A 84 -25.78 3.66 3.31
CA SER A 84 -26.71 4.58 3.98
C SER A 84 -26.57 6.03 3.51
N HIS A 85 -25.36 6.44 3.14
CA HIS A 85 -24.98 7.80 2.72
C HIS A 85 -23.98 7.70 1.55
N PRO A 86 -24.45 7.35 0.34
CA PRO A 86 -23.58 7.21 -0.83
C PRO A 86 -23.05 8.55 -1.38
N GLU A 87 -23.74 9.67 -1.13
CA GLU A 87 -23.49 10.97 -1.75
C GLU A 87 -22.07 11.51 -1.48
N PRO A 88 -21.51 11.46 -0.25
CA PRO A 88 -20.16 11.91 0.02
C PRO A 88 -19.11 11.22 -0.86
N PHE A 89 -19.27 9.92 -1.11
CA PHE A 89 -18.36 9.19 -1.99
C PHE A 89 -18.44 9.70 -3.43
N TYR A 90 -19.63 9.98 -3.98
CA TYR A 90 -19.73 10.46 -5.36
C TYR A 90 -19.27 11.90 -5.55
N VAL A 91 -19.38 12.74 -4.52
CA VAL A 91 -18.72 14.06 -4.51
C VAL A 91 -17.21 13.88 -4.63
N LEU A 92 -16.64 12.94 -3.86
CA LEU A 92 -15.21 12.64 -3.87
C LEU A 92 -14.76 11.95 -5.17
N ALA A 93 -15.57 11.04 -5.72
CA ALA A 93 -15.23 10.25 -6.91
C ALA A 93 -15.00 11.14 -8.14
N ASN A 94 -15.66 12.29 -8.22
CA ASN A 94 -15.42 13.28 -9.27
C ASN A 94 -14.02 13.92 -9.15
N GLU A 95 -13.57 14.16 -7.93
CA GLU A 95 -12.23 14.71 -7.65
C GLU A 95 -11.15 13.68 -7.98
N LEU A 96 -11.37 12.42 -7.61
CA LEU A 96 -10.46 11.29 -7.81
C LEU A 96 -10.52 10.65 -9.21
N TYR A 97 -11.40 11.13 -10.09
CA TYR A 97 -11.62 10.48 -11.39
C TYR A 97 -10.31 10.38 -12.21
N PRO A 98 -9.98 9.20 -12.79
CA PRO A 98 -8.72 8.99 -13.50
C PRO A 98 -8.46 9.95 -14.66
N GLY A 99 -7.17 10.21 -14.94
CA GLY A 99 -6.72 11.00 -16.09
C GLY A 99 -6.19 12.41 -15.77
N LYS A 100 -6.23 12.83 -14.49
CA LYS A 100 -5.65 14.12 -14.04
C LYS A 100 -4.19 14.02 -13.60
N PHE A 101 -3.76 12.81 -13.24
CA PHE A 101 -2.47 12.54 -12.63
C PHE A 101 -1.64 11.65 -13.53
N HIS A 102 -0.31 11.79 -13.42
CA HIS A 102 0.65 11.08 -14.26
C HIS A 102 1.59 10.24 -13.41
N PRO A 103 2.09 9.11 -13.93
CA PRO A 103 3.07 8.27 -13.23
C PRO A 103 4.29 9.03 -12.70
N THR A 104 4.80 8.59 -11.56
CA THR A 104 6.05 9.10 -10.98
C THR A 104 7.26 8.27 -11.42
N VAL A 105 8.46 8.65 -10.98
CA VAL A 105 9.69 7.89 -11.26
C VAL A 105 9.60 6.48 -10.67
N SER A 106 9.02 6.34 -9.47
CA SER A 106 8.77 5.05 -8.83
C SER A 106 7.93 4.13 -9.72
N HIS A 107 6.87 4.65 -10.33
CA HIS A 107 6.03 3.88 -11.26
C HIS A 107 6.80 3.47 -12.53
N ALA A 108 7.56 4.41 -13.11
CA ALA A 108 8.40 4.14 -14.28
C ALA A 108 9.47 3.09 -14.01
N PHE A 109 10.04 3.05 -12.80
CA PHE A 109 10.99 2.02 -12.39
C PHE A 109 10.35 0.63 -12.33
N ILE A 110 9.11 0.52 -11.84
CA ILE A 110 8.39 -0.76 -11.83
C ILE A 110 8.11 -1.23 -13.27
N ALA A 111 7.74 -0.32 -14.15
CA ALA A 111 7.60 -0.61 -15.58
C ALA A 111 8.94 -1.05 -16.20
N LEU A 112 10.05 -0.42 -15.81
CA LEU A 112 11.39 -0.80 -16.24
C LEU A 112 11.79 -2.20 -15.77
N LEU A 113 11.48 -2.56 -14.52
CA LEU A 113 11.66 -3.93 -14.00
C LEU A 113 10.90 -4.95 -14.85
N ALA A 114 9.66 -4.63 -15.25
CA ALA A 114 8.87 -5.48 -16.14
C ALA A 114 9.51 -5.62 -17.52
N ARG A 115 9.96 -4.51 -18.13
CA ARG A 115 10.65 -4.52 -19.44
C ARG A 115 11.95 -5.32 -19.42
N LYS A 116 12.64 -5.35 -18.29
CA LYS A 116 13.86 -6.14 -18.08
C LYS A 116 13.60 -7.59 -17.68
N GLY A 117 12.32 -8.01 -17.57
CA GLY A 117 11.95 -9.38 -17.22
C GLY A 117 12.17 -9.75 -15.74
N LEU A 118 12.37 -8.76 -14.87
CA LEU A 118 12.69 -8.97 -13.45
C LEU A 118 11.46 -8.89 -12.53
N LEU A 119 10.41 -8.20 -12.97
CA LEU A 119 9.18 -8.06 -12.19
C LEU A 119 8.41 -9.40 -12.19
N GLN A 120 8.35 -10.04 -11.02
CA GLN A 120 7.50 -11.21 -10.79
C GLN A 120 6.03 -10.79 -10.66
N MET A 121 5.76 -9.88 -9.72
CA MET A 121 4.42 -9.37 -9.43
C MET A 121 4.52 -8.01 -8.71
N LEU A 122 3.60 -7.11 -9.02
CA LEU A 122 3.37 -5.87 -8.31
C LEU A 122 2.06 -6.01 -7.52
N PHE A 123 2.12 -5.76 -6.21
CA PHE A 123 0.94 -5.58 -5.37
C PHE A 123 0.83 -4.11 -5.01
N THR A 124 -0.27 -3.47 -5.36
CA THR A 124 -0.52 -2.07 -5.03
C THR A 124 -1.76 -1.93 -4.15
N GLN A 125 -1.67 -1.06 -3.14
CA GLN A 125 -2.81 -0.58 -2.36
C GLN A 125 -3.51 0.60 -3.03
N ASN A 126 -2.91 1.18 -4.07
CA ASN A 126 -3.42 2.36 -4.74
C ASN A 126 -4.56 1.99 -5.68
N ILE A 127 -5.42 2.98 -5.92
CA ILE A 127 -6.62 2.88 -6.76
C ILE A 127 -6.55 3.83 -7.96
N ASP A 128 -5.43 4.55 -8.10
CA ASP A 128 -5.22 5.66 -9.05
C ASP A 128 -4.88 5.21 -10.49
N CYS A 129 -4.61 3.91 -10.68
CA CYS A 129 -4.24 3.28 -11.95
C CYS A 129 -2.93 3.78 -12.56
N LEU A 130 -2.06 4.46 -11.81
CA LEU A 130 -0.82 5.01 -12.34
C LEU A 130 0.20 3.92 -12.72
N GLU A 131 0.11 2.73 -12.12
CA GLU A 131 0.93 1.57 -12.51
C GLU A 131 0.61 1.12 -13.95
N ARG A 132 -0.68 1.14 -14.32
CA ARG A 132 -1.12 0.85 -15.69
C ARG A 132 -0.67 1.93 -16.65
N ALA A 133 -0.83 3.20 -16.26
CA ALA A 133 -0.41 4.35 -17.07
C ALA A 133 1.12 4.37 -17.30
N ALA A 134 1.91 3.87 -16.35
CA ALA A 134 3.35 3.68 -16.51
C ALA A 134 3.74 2.56 -17.49
N GLY A 135 2.77 1.74 -17.91
CA GLY A 135 2.99 0.62 -18.82
C GLY A 135 3.43 -0.66 -18.13
N VAL A 136 3.12 -0.84 -16.83
CA VAL A 136 3.27 -2.15 -16.19
C VAL A 136 2.27 -3.13 -16.83
N PRO A 137 2.68 -4.34 -17.25
CA PRO A 137 1.77 -5.31 -17.87
C PRO A 137 0.59 -5.67 -16.95
N PRO A 138 -0.67 -5.67 -17.41
CA PRO A 138 -1.83 -5.93 -16.56
C PRO A 138 -1.78 -7.27 -15.83
N ASN A 139 -1.18 -8.30 -16.42
CA ASN A 139 -1.01 -9.63 -15.81
C ASN A 139 0.06 -9.68 -14.70
N LYS A 140 0.75 -8.56 -14.45
CA LYS A 140 1.76 -8.39 -13.40
C LYS A 140 1.27 -7.48 -12.26
N ILE A 141 0.05 -6.93 -12.34
CA ILE A 141 -0.50 -6.01 -11.36
C ILE A 141 -1.59 -6.70 -10.56
N ILE A 142 -1.46 -6.64 -9.23
CA ILE A 142 -2.50 -6.99 -8.27
C ILE A 142 -2.93 -5.71 -7.56
N GLU A 143 -4.05 -5.16 -7.98
CA GLU A 143 -4.73 -4.03 -7.34
C GLU A 143 -5.45 -4.55 -6.08
N ALA A 144 -4.73 -4.59 -4.95
CA ALA A 144 -5.22 -5.21 -3.72
C ALA A 144 -6.48 -4.52 -3.19
N HIS A 145 -6.59 -3.20 -3.38
CA HIS A 145 -7.78 -2.42 -3.03
C HIS A 145 -8.64 -2.08 -4.25
N GLY A 146 -8.47 -2.83 -5.35
CA GLY A 146 -9.21 -2.59 -6.59
C GLY A 146 -8.83 -1.28 -7.27
N SER A 147 -9.68 -0.77 -8.16
CA SER A 147 -9.38 0.44 -8.93
C SER A 147 -10.63 1.11 -9.51
N PHE A 148 -10.45 2.34 -10.02
CA PHE A 148 -11.49 3.05 -10.79
C PHE A 148 -11.66 2.52 -12.23
N ALA A 149 -10.98 1.45 -12.62
CA ALA A 149 -10.97 0.96 -14.00
C ALA A 149 -12.31 0.31 -14.44
N THR A 150 -13.07 -0.24 -13.50
CA THR A 150 -14.39 -0.83 -13.75
C THR A 150 -15.34 -0.53 -12.58
N GLN A 151 -16.65 -0.74 -12.77
CA GLN A 151 -17.66 -0.55 -11.73
C GLN A 151 -18.74 -1.62 -11.77
N ARG A 152 -19.27 -1.96 -10.58
CA ARG A 152 -20.28 -3.02 -10.40
C ARG A 152 -21.32 -2.63 -9.36
N CYS A 153 -22.51 -3.24 -9.48
CA CYS A 153 -23.51 -3.18 -8.42
C CYS A 153 -22.99 -3.84 -7.14
N VAL A 154 -23.21 -3.20 -5.99
CA VAL A 154 -22.77 -3.74 -4.70
C VAL A 154 -23.50 -5.02 -4.30
N GLU A 155 -24.73 -5.23 -4.79
CA GLU A 155 -25.57 -6.40 -4.47
C GLU A 155 -25.35 -7.56 -5.45
N CYS A 156 -25.73 -7.38 -6.71
CA CYS A 156 -25.75 -8.46 -7.71
C CYS A 156 -24.42 -8.62 -8.45
N LYS A 157 -23.46 -7.71 -8.24
CA LYS A 157 -22.15 -7.69 -8.89
C LYS A 157 -22.18 -7.52 -10.43
N THR A 158 -23.35 -7.20 -11.01
CA THR A 158 -23.46 -6.86 -12.43
C THR A 158 -22.61 -5.64 -12.75
N GLU A 159 -21.87 -5.73 -13.86
CA GLU A 159 -21.07 -4.64 -14.41
C GLU A 159 -21.95 -3.46 -14.82
N PHE A 160 -21.44 -2.26 -14.55
CA PHE A 160 -22.10 -1.03 -14.93
C PHE A 160 -21.27 -0.32 -16.01
N PRO A 161 -21.88 0.20 -17.09
CA PRO A 161 -21.13 0.83 -18.17
C PRO A 161 -20.35 2.09 -17.74
N ASP A 162 -19.11 2.25 -18.24
CA ASP A 162 -18.21 3.38 -17.95
C ASP A 162 -18.80 4.74 -18.31
N ASP A 163 -19.42 4.83 -19.48
CA ASP A 163 -20.05 6.05 -20.01
C ASP A 163 -21.15 6.53 -19.06
N LYS A 164 -22.01 5.62 -18.61
CA LYS A 164 -23.05 5.92 -17.62
C LYS A 164 -22.44 6.32 -16.28
N MET A 165 -21.40 5.61 -15.83
CA MET A 165 -20.75 5.95 -14.56
C MET A 165 -20.19 7.38 -14.58
N LYS A 166 -19.56 7.78 -15.69
CA LYS A 166 -19.09 9.16 -15.91
C LYS A 166 -20.23 10.16 -15.80
N GLU A 167 -21.35 9.92 -16.49
CA GLU A 167 -22.52 10.81 -16.42
C GLU A 167 -23.04 10.99 -14.98
N HIS A 168 -23.07 9.90 -14.21
CA HIS A 168 -23.48 9.93 -12.81
C HIS A 168 -22.49 10.70 -11.92
N VAL A 169 -21.19 10.38 -12.02
CA VAL A 169 -20.13 11.02 -11.21
C VAL A 169 -20.03 12.51 -11.52
N PHE A 170 -19.93 12.90 -12.80
CA PHE A 170 -19.83 14.32 -13.19
C PHE A 170 -21.15 15.07 -12.99
N GLY A 171 -22.28 14.37 -13.00
CA GLY A 171 -23.59 14.94 -12.70
C GLY A 171 -23.91 15.03 -11.21
N GLY A 172 -23.05 14.53 -10.32
CA GLY A 172 -23.31 14.47 -8.87
C GLY A 172 -24.51 13.60 -8.50
N LYS A 173 -24.76 12.54 -9.27
CA LYS A 173 -25.92 11.63 -9.09
C LYS A 173 -25.45 10.26 -8.65
N VAL A 174 -26.22 9.65 -7.75
CA VAL A 174 -25.97 8.28 -7.27
C VAL A 174 -26.43 7.26 -8.32
N PRO A 175 -25.54 6.46 -8.91
CA PRO A 175 -25.88 5.39 -9.85
C PRO A 175 -26.53 4.20 -9.13
N HIS A 176 -27.53 3.62 -9.79
CA HIS A 176 -28.26 2.45 -9.32
C HIS A 176 -28.26 1.37 -10.40
N CYS A 177 -28.33 0.12 -9.97
CA CYS A 177 -28.29 -1.04 -10.84
C CYS A 177 -29.53 -1.09 -11.74
N GLY A 178 -29.31 -1.27 -13.04
CA GLY A 178 -30.38 -1.40 -14.03
C GLY A 178 -31.01 -2.79 -14.10
N GLU A 179 -30.47 -3.78 -13.36
CA GLU A 179 -31.01 -5.14 -13.38
C GLU A 179 -32.40 -5.21 -12.75
N PRO A 180 -33.38 -5.87 -13.41
CA PRO A 180 -34.73 -6.01 -12.90
C PRO A 180 -34.75 -6.61 -11.48
N GLY A 181 -35.30 -5.86 -10.53
CA GLY A 181 -35.47 -6.32 -9.14
C GLY A 181 -34.25 -6.15 -8.23
N CYS A 182 -33.11 -5.62 -8.71
CA CYS A 182 -31.95 -5.34 -7.86
C CYS A 182 -31.98 -3.93 -7.26
N ASN A 183 -32.02 -2.90 -8.12
CA ASN A 183 -31.96 -1.47 -7.75
C ASN A 183 -30.84 -1.11 -6.74
N GLY A 184 -29.79 -1.93 -6.62
CA GLY A 184 -28.70 -1.70 -5.68
C GLY A 184 -27.77 -0.57 -6.12
N LEU A 185 -27.03 0.01 -5.18
CA LEU A 185 -26.01 1.02 -5.49
C LEU A 185 -24.91 0.45 -6.38
N VAL A 186 -24.29 1.30 -7.21
CA VAL A 186 -23.21 0.89 -8.13
C VAL A 186 -21.96 1.71 -7.84
N LYS A 187 -20.86 1.10 -7.46
CA LYS A 187 -19.59 1.83 -7.23
C LYS A 187 -18.47 1.34 -8.14
N PRO A 188 -17.41 2.13 -8.35
CA PRO A 188 -16.16 1.62 -8.89
C PRO A 188 -15.69 0.41 -8.09
N ASP A 189 -14.95 -0.49 -8.74
CA ASP A 189 -14.43 -1.72 -8.14
C ASP A 189 -13.22 -1.45 -7.22
N ILE A 190 -13.37 -0.46 -6.34
CA ILE A 190 -12.50 -0.14 -5.22
C ILE A 190 -13.00 -0.91 -4.01
N VAL A 191 -12.10 -1.51 -3.25
CA VAL A 191 -12.43 -2.23 -2.01
C VAL A 191 -12.68 -1.21 -0.91
N PHE A 192 -13.89 -1.25 -0.34
CA PHE A 192 -14.22 -0.45 0.85
C PHE A 192 -13.89 -1.23 2.13
N PHE A 193 -13.71 -0.53 3.25
CA PHE A 193 -13.69 -1.17 4.56
C PHE A 193 -14.96 -1.99 4.76
N GLY A 194 -14.79 -3.23 5.23
CA GLY A 194 -15.87 -4.22 5.35
C GLY A 194 -16.09 -5.08 4.11
N GLU A 195 -15.43 -4.80 2.97
CA GLU A 195 -15.44 -5.67 1.80
C GLU A 195 -14.23 -6.63 1.77
N PRO A 196 -14.38 -7.83 1.19
CA PRO A 196 -13.24 -8.70 0.92
C PRO A 196 -12.35 -8.11 -0.18
N LEU A 197 -11.04 -8.35 -0.09
CA LEU A 197 -10.11 -8.06 -1.18
C LEU A 197 -10.44 -8.91 -2.42
N PRO A 198 -9.97 -8.51 -3.62
CA PRO A 198 -10.20 -9.27 -4.84
C PRO A 198 -9.54 -10.65 -4.73
N LYS A 199 -10.17 -11.70 -5.27
CA LYS A 199 -9.59 -13.06 -5.29
C LYS A 199 -8.19 -13.11 -5.93
N ALA A 200 -7.89 -12.18 -6.83
CA ALA A 200 -6.56 -12.03 -7.43
C ALA A 200 -5.48 -11.80 -6.37
N PHE A 201 -5.79 -11.13 -5.26
CA PHE A 201 -4.88 -10.96 -4.13
C PHE A 201 -4.51 -12.32 -3.53
N ASP A 202 -5.50 -13.05 -3.00
CA ASP A 202 -5.28 -14.36 -2.35
C ASP A 202 -4.61 -15.37 -3.28
N ASN A 203 -5.02 -15.40 -4.55
CA ASN A 203 -4.46 -16.32 -5.54
C ASN A 203 -2.98 -16.04 -5.84
N ASN A 204 -2.47 -14.83 -5.56
CA ASN A 204 -1.13 -14.43 -5.94
C ASN A 204 -0.17 -14.21 -4.76
N VAL A 205 -0.62 -14.20 -3.50
CA VAL A 205 0.26 -13.96 -2.33
C VAL A 205 1.45 -14.93 -2.26
N HIS A 206 1.32 -16.15 -2.81
CA HIS A 206 2.39 -17.13 -2.91
C HIS A 206 3.61 -16.60 -3.71
N ASN A 207 3.43 -15.64 -4.62
CA ASN A 207 4.54 -14.99 -5.33
C ASN A 207 5.51 -14.29 -4.38
N VAL A 208 5.02 -13.75 -3.25
CA VAL A 208 5.87 -13.10 -2.25
C VAL A 208 6.78 -14.12 -1.56
N ALA A 209 6.25 -15.31 -1.25
CA ALA A 209 7.02 -16.41 -0.67
C ALA A 209 8.06 -17.01 -1.62
N MET A 210 7.86 -16.85 -2.93
CA MET A 210 8.81 -17.28 -3.97
C MET A 210 9.78 -16.17 -4.40
N ALA A 211 9.63 -14.94 -3.90
CA ALA A 211 10.42 -13.80 -4.33
C ALA A 211 11.89 -13.97 -3.95
N ASP A 212 12.80 -13.54 -4.84
CA ASP A 212 14.23 -13.45 -4.52
C ASP A 212 14.59 -12.11 -3.87
N LEU A 213 13.72 -11.11 -4.06
CA LEU A 213 13.84 -9.75 -3.54
C LEU A 213 12.44 -9.14 -3.42
N VAL A 214 12.16 -8.49 -2.30
CA VAL A 214 10.93 -7.71 -2.11
C VAL A 214 11.26 -6.23 -1.97
N LEU A 215 10.70 -5.42 -2.85
CA LEU A 215 10.75 -3.96 -2.76
C LEU A 215 9.46 -3.44 -2.13
N ILE A 216 9.55 -2.71 -1.03
CA ILE A 216 8.43 -2.07 -0.35
C ILE A 216 8.59 -0.56 -0.55
N ILE A 217 7.62 0.08 -1.21
CA ILE A 217 7.77 1.46 -1.68
C ILE A 217 6.54 2.28 -1.28
N GLY A 218 6.72 3.34 -0.49
CA GLY A 218 5.68 4.33 -0.21
C GLY A 218 4.44 3.80 0.49
N THR A 219 4.58 2.99 1.54
CA THR A 219 3.44 2.41 2.29
C THR A 219 3.66 2.46 3.78
N SER A 220 2.60 2.70 4.56
CA SER A 220 2.61 2.64 6.02
C SER A 220 2.60 1.22 6.59
N LEU A 221 2.24 0.22 5.77
CA LEU A 221 2.01 -1.17 6.18
C LEU A 221 1.06 -1.33 7.39
N THR A 222 0.00 -0.52 7.46
CA THR A 222 -0.97 -0.58 8.57
C THR A 222 -2.29 -1.27 8.21
N VAL A 223 -2.55 -1.51 6.92
CA VAL A 223 -3.83 -2.07 6.45
C VAL A 223 -3.65 -3.56 6.16
N TYR A 224 -4.40 -4.40 6.88
CA TYR A 224 -4.41 -5.84 6.66
C TYR A 224 -5.47 -6.24 5.64
N PRO A 225 -5.22 -7.31 4.85
CA PRO A 225 -4.11 -8.27 4.94
C PRO A 225 -2.80 -7.83 4.25
N PHE A 226 -2.79 -6.70 3.52
CA PHE A 226 -1.62 -6.25 2.74
C PHE A 226 -0.35 -6.10 3.59
N ALA A 227 -0.48 -5.55 4.79
CA ALA A 227 0.61 -5.36 5.76
C ALA A 227 1.39 -6.64 6.11
N ALA A 228 0.78 -7.82 5.93
CA ALA A 228 1.41 -9.10 6.20
C ALA A 228 2.35 -9.58 5.07
N LEU A 229 2.20 -9.07 3.84
CA LEU A 229 2.95 -9.54 2.67
C LEU A 229 4.48 -9.52 2.87
N PRO A 230 5.10 -8.44 3.39
CA PRO A 230 6.55 -8.44 3.60
C PRO A 230 7.06 -9.55 4.54
N GLY A 231 6.21 -10.05 5.43
CA GLY A 231 6.51 -11.17 6.33
C GLY A 231 6.52 -12.54 5.63
N MET A 232 5.81 -12.67 4.50
CA MET A 232 5.74 -13.91 3.72
C MET A 232 7.02 -14.19 2.92
N ALA A 233 7.85 -13.18 2.69
CA ALA A 233 9.14 -13.34 2.04
C ALA A 233 10.04 -14.26 2.89
N GLN A 234 10.80 -15.14 2.22
CA GLN A 234 11.75 -16.04 2.89
C GLN A 234 12.80 -15.24 3.69
N GLU A 235 13.24 -15.79 4.82
CA GLU A 235 14.09 -15.09 5.79
C GLU A 235 15.51 -14.79 5.26
N ASP A 236 15.99 -15.58 4.29
CA ASP A 236 17.28 -15.39 3.60
C ASP A 236 17.21 -14.45 2.39
N LYS A 237 16.03 -13.93 2.06
CA LYS A 237 15.83 -13.04 0.91
C LYS A 237 15.81 -11.58 1.35
N PRO A 238 16.53 -10.68 0.65
CA PRO A 238 16.53 -9.28 0.99
C PRO A 238 15.14 -8.65 0.85
N ARG A 239 14.87 -7.68 1.72
CA ARG A 239 13.72 -6.77 1.59
C ARG A 239 14.25 -5.34 1.63
N VAL A 240 13.74 -4.49 0.76
CA VAL A 240 14.23 -3.12 0.65
C VAL A 240 13.05 -2.17 0.82
N LEU A 241 13.13 -1.28 1.80
CA LEU A 241 12.14 -0.25 2.06
C LEU A 241 12.59 1.08 1.46
N PHE A 242 11.74 1.69 0.65
CA PHE A 242 11.83 3.07 0.20
C PHE A 242 10.63 3.83 0.75
N ASN A 243 10.84 4.68 1.76
CA ASN A 243 9.73 5.35 2.43
C ASN A 243 10.21 6.56 3.23
N MET A 244 9.33 7.51 3.56
CA MET A 244 9.68 8.62 4.46
C MET A 244 10.05 8.14 5.87
N GLU A 245 9.36 7.09 6.33
CA GLU A 245 9.50 6.57 7.69
C GLU A 245 9.76 5.07 7.68
N ARG A 246 10.40 4.59 8.76
CA ARG A 246 10.50 3.15 9.00
C ARG A 246 9.11 2.60 9.36
N VAL A 247 8.70 1.53 8.70
CA VAL A 247 7.36 0.94 8.85
C VAL A 247 7.40 -0.56 9.07
N GLY A 248 6.41 -1.06 9.81
CA GLY A 248 6.28 -2.49 10.15
C GLY A 248 7.56 -3.06 10.77
N MET A 249 7.87 -4.31 10.43
CA MET A 249 9.04 -5.03 10.93
C MET A 249 10.25 -4.99 9.98
N ILE A 250 10.31 -3.99 9.09
CA ILE A 250 11.44 -3.87 8.15
C ILE A 250 12.66 -3.31 8.88
N GLY A 251 13.83 -3.93 8.72
CA GLY A 251 15.07 -3.66 9.45
C GLY A 251 15.38 -4.67 10.56
N ASN A 252 14.47 -5.63 10.78
CA ASN A 252 14.63 -6.67 11.80
C ASN A 252 15.31 -7.94 11.24
N ARG A 253 15.47 -8.05 9.92
CA ARG A 253 16.15 -9.18 9.27
C ARG A 253 17.59 -8.83 8.86
N PRO A 254 18.47 -9.84 8.70
CA PRO A 254 19.88 -9.62 8.35
C PRO A 254 20.08 -8.83 7.05
N ASP A 255 19.23 -9.07 6.04
CA ASP A 255 19.36 -8.53 4.69
C ASP A 255 18.30 -7.45 4.38
N ASP A 256 17.65 -6.89 5.40
CA ASP A 256 16.79 -5.73 5.21
C ASP A 256 17.65 -4.48 4.93
N VAL A 257 17.25 -3.72 3.91
CA VAL A 257 17.82 -2.40 3.59
C VAL A 257 16.73 -1.35 3.70
N ILE A 258 17.02 -0.23 4.34
CA ILE A 258 16.08 0.88 4.53
C ILE A 258 16.68 2.12 3.89
N GLU A 259 15.99 2.66 2.90
CA GLU A 259 16.28 3.94 2.27
C GLU A 259 15.18 4.92 2.65
N LEU A 260 15.49 5.83 3.60
CA LEU A 260 14.54 6.82 4.07
C LEU A 260 14.57 8.10 3.22
N GLY A 261 13.39 8.69 3.02
CA GLY A 261 13.17 9.89 2.24
C GLY A 261 12.17 9.66 1.09
N ALA A 262 12.07 10.64 0.19
CA ALA A 262 11.14 10.56 -0.93
C ALA A 262 11.44 9.33 -1.82
N CYS A 263 10.40 8.56 -2.12
CA CYS A 263 10.52 7.29 -2.85
C CYS A 263 11.29 7.45 -4.18
N ASP A 264 10.96 8.47 -4.96
CA ASP A 264 11.57 8.73 -6.26
C ASP A 264 13.09 8.95 -6.19
N ASP A 265 13.60 9.49 -5.08
CA ASP A 265 15.04 9.64 -4.88
C ASP A 265 15.73 8.35 -4.52
N GLY A 266 15.16 7.59 -3.60
CA GLY A 266 15.68 6.27 -3.28
C GLY A 266 15.73 5.37 -4.52
N ILE A 267 14.68 5.44 -5.35
CA ILE A 267 14.62 4.73 -6.63
C ILE A 267 15.69 5.23 -7.62
N ARG A 268 15.93 6.55 -7.70
CA ARG A 268 17.03 7.10 -8.50
C ARG A 268 18.40 6.61 -8.03
N LYS A 269 18.65 6.58 -6.72
CA LYS A 269 19.91 6.04 -6.15
C LYS A 269 20.08 4.56 -6.49
N LEU A 270 19.02 3.75 -6.40
CA LEU A 270 19.07 2.36 -6.82
C LEU A 270 19.31 2.23 -8.34
N ALA A 271 18.66 3.07 -9.15
CA ALA A 271 18.86 3.09 -10.59
C ALA A 271 20.29 3.51 -10.97
N ASP A 272 20.90 4.46 -10.25
CA ASP A 272 22.31 4.84 -10.39
C ASP A 272 23.22 3.64 -10.11
N ALA A 273 23.00 2.93 -8.99
CA ALA A 273 23.77 1.72 -8.64
C ALA A 273 23.59 0.57 -9.66
N LEU A 274 22.41 0.47 -10.29
CA LEU A 274 22.12 -0.48 -11.35
C LEU A 274 22.71 -0.09 -12.71
N GLY A 275 23.08 1.19 -12.89
CA GLY A 275 23.47 1.75 -14.18
C GLY A 275 22.28 1.98 -15.12
N TRP A 276 21.07 2.17 -14.56
CA TRP A 276 19.80 2.32 -15.29
C TRP A 276 19.25 3.75 -15.24
N ARG A 277 19.97 4.70 -14.64
CA ARG A 277 19.47 6.07 -14.42
C ARG A 277 18.95 6.74 -15.70
N ASP A 278 19.78 6.79 -16.72
CA ASP A 278 19.40 7.47 -17.98
C ASP A 278 18.23 6.76 -18.67
N GLU A 279 18.15 5.43 -18.59
CA GLU A 279 17.04 4.65 -19.15
C GLU A 279 15.74 4.89 -18.39
N LEU A 280 15.82 4.98 -17.05
CA LEU A 280 14.69 5.29 -16.19
C LEU A 280 14.15 6.71 -16.45
N GLU A 281 15.03 7.72 -16.48
CA GLU A 281 14.62 9.11 -16.71
C GLU A 281 14.02 9.29 -18.11
N ARG A 282 14.60 8.66 -19.14
CA ARG A 282 14.01 8.66 -20.48
C ARG A 282 12.64 7.99 -20.49
N LEU A 283 12.52 6.79 -19.91
CA LEU A 283 11.23 6.09 -19.84
C LEU A 283 10.15 6.92 -19.15
N TRP A 284 10.49 7.51 -18.01
CA TRP A 284 9.57 8.35 -17.26
C TRP A 284 9.14 9.58 -18.06
N ARG A 285 10.10 10.33 -18.64
CA ARG A 285 9.80 11.51 -19.47
C ARG A 285 9.01 11.16 -20.73
N ASP A 286 9.31 10.05 -21.39
CA ASP A 286 8.54 9.56 -22.55
C ASP A 286 7.09 9.23 -22.16
N THR A 287 6.87 8.80 -20.91
CA THR A 287 5.54 8.42 -20.40
C THR A 287 4.70 9.64 -20.03
N VAL A 288 5.30 10.64 -19.37
CA VAL A 288 4.55 11.77 -18.80
C VAL A 288 4.68 13.08 -19.59
N GLY A 289 5.69 13.18 -20.45
CA GLY A 289 6.08 14.41 -21.14
C GLY A 289 6.98 15.30 -20.28
N ASP A 290 7.81 16.12 -20.93
CA ASP A 290 8.79 16.96 -20.23
C ASP A 290 8.15 18.00 -19.31
N GLU A 291 7.04 18.62 -19.71
CA GLU A 291 6.37 19.65 -18.90
C GLU A 291 5.90 19.10 -17.54
N GLU A 292 5.31 17.91 -17.56
CA GLU A 292 4.86 17.21 -16.36
C GLU A 292 6.03 16.72 -15.51
N ALA A 293 7.08 16.20 -16.14
CA ALA A 293 8.30 15.80 -15.44
C ALA A 293 8.93 16.99 -14.67
N GLU A 294 9.02 18.16 -15.31
CA GLU A 294 9.52 19.39 -14.66
C GLU A 294 8.58 19.92 -13.58
N ARG A 295 7.26 19.69 -13.69
CA ARG A 295 6.30 20.02 -12.62
C ARG A 295 6.55 19.15 -11.39
N GLN A 296 6.65 17.83 -11.55
CA GLN A 296 6.91 16.90 -10.45
C GLN A 296 8.25 17.19 -9.77
N LEU A 297 9.30 17.53 -10.54
CA LEU A 297 10.60 17.93 -9.99
C LEU A 297 10.57 19.25 -9.22
N ARG A 298 9.72 20.20 -9.61
CA ARG A 298 9.56 21.47 -8.89
C ARG A 298 8.78 21.30 -7.59
N GLY A 299 7.63 20.63 -7.63
CA GLY A 299 6.81 20.39 -6.43
C GLY A 299 7.64 19.71 -5.33
N ARG A 300 8.46 18.74 -5.71
CA ARG A 300 9.41 18.10 -4.81
C ARG A 300 10.39 19.07 -4.13
N LYS A 301 10.93 20.05 -4.86
CA LYS A 301 11.84 21.05 -4.26
C LYS A 301 11.11 21.94 -3.25
N GLU A 302 9.84 22.20 -3.50
CA GLU A 302 8.98 22.95 -2.57
C GLU A 302 8.73 22.12 -1.31
N ASP A 303 8.40 20.84 -1.47
CA ASP A 303 8.22 19.89 -0.34
C ASP A 303 9.51 19.78 0.51
N GLU A 304 10.69 19.64 -0.12
CA GLU A 304 11.98 19.58 0.59
C GLU A 304 12.27 20.84 1.42
N VAL A 305 11.85 22.02 0.92
CA VAL A 305 11.99 23.28 1.65
C VAL A 305 11.00 23.34 2.82
N GLU A 306 9.77 22.88 2.63
CA GLU A 306 8.76 22.83 3.69
C GLU A 306 9.16 21.87 4.81
N ASP A 307 9.63 20.66 4.46
CA ASP A 307 10.15 19.66 5.40
C ASP A 307 11.33 20.20 6.23
N GLU A 308 12.26 20.94 5.59
CA GLU A 308 13.40 21.55 6.28
C GLU A 308 12.94 22.64 7.26
N VAL A 309 11.95 23.46 6.87
CA VAL A 309 11.36 24.48 7.75
C VAL A 309 10.67 23.83 8.95
N GLU A 310 9.90 22.76 8.75
CA GLU A 310 9.24 22.03 9.83
C GLU A 310 10.25 21.37 10.79
N ARG A 311 11.32 20.76 10.26
CA ARG A 311 12.40 20.20 11.08
C ARG A 311 13.09 21.26 11.93
N LEU A 312 13.45 22.39 11.33
CA LEU A 312 14.07 23.51 12.04
C LEU A 312 13.12 24.11 13.10
N ALA A 313 11.82 24.18 12.81
CA ALA A 313 10.82 24.63 13.78
C ALA A 313 10.74 23.68 14.99
N ALA A 314 10.70 22.37 14.75
CA ALA A 314 10.69 21.36 15.81
C ALA A 314 11.98 21.37 16.64
N GLU A 315 13.14 21.59 16.02
CA GLU A 315 14.42 21.75 16.73
C GLU A 315 14.41 23.00 17.63
N VAL A 316 13.89 24.13 17.14
CA VAL A 316 13.77 25.38 17.93
C VAL A 316 12.83 25.19 19.12
N GLU A 317 11.70 24.51 18.93
CA GLU A 317 10.75 24.21 20.01
C GLU A 317 11.36 23.28 21.07
N ALA A 318 12.09 22.25 20.65
CA ALA A 318 12.82 21.35 21.56
C ALA A 318 13.92 22.07 22.36
N VAL A 319 14.55 23.10 21.79
CA VAL A 319 15.53 23.94 22.51
C VAL A 319 14.83 24.90 23.48
N ALA A 320 13.69 25.48 23.11
CA ALA A 320 12.93 26.38 23.97
C ALA A 320 12.41 25.70 25.24
N ILE A 321 12.07 24.41 25.18
CA ILE A 321 11.62 23.62 26.35
C ILE A 321 12.77 23.32 27.34
N ASN A 322 14.04 23.38 26.89
CA ASN A 322 15.19 23.08 27.74
C ASN A 322 15.72 24.28 28.56
N ASP A 323 15.24 25.51 28.32
CA ASP A 323 15.74 26.72 28.98
C ASP A 323 14.96 27.11 30.26
N ASP A 324 13.80 26.49 30.52
CA ASP A 324 12.96 26.77 31.70
C ASP A 324 13.37 26.03 32.99
N THR A 325 14.55 25.39 33.04
CA THR A 325 15.06 24.72 34.26
C THR A 325 16.37 25.30 34.79
N LYS A 326 16.53 26.64 34.81
CA LYS A 326 17.60 27.30 35.60
C LYS A 326 17.20 28.66 36.20
N ALA A 327 16.35 28.62 37.22
CA ALA A 327 16.28 29.59 38.33
C ALA A 327 15.42 28.90 39.42
N ASP A 328 15.78 28.71 40.67
CA ASP A 328 16.54 29.54 41.61
C ASP A 328 17.25 28.67 42.66
N THR A 329 18.41 29.14 43.13
CA THR A 329 19.05 28.68 44.37
C THR A 329 19.17 29.85 45.34
N LYS A 330 18.94 29.55 46.64
CA LYS A 330 19.26 30.27 47.91
C LYS A 330 18.01 30.65 48.68
N GLU A 331 17.87 30.49 50.00
CA GLU A 331 18.72 30.20 51.17
C GLU A 331 17.72 29.68 52.26
N ASP A 332 17.91 28.57 52.96
CA ASP A 332 18.75 28.29 54.15
C ASP A 332 17.92 28.20 55.47
N ALA A 333 18.29 27.23 56.31
CA ALA A 333 17.97 26.98 57.74
C ALA A 333 16.54 26.59 58.23
N SER A 334 16.43 25.35 58.74
CA SER A 334 15.50 24.85 59.78
C SER A 334 15.87 25.41 61.19
N PRO A 335 15.16 25.15 62.33
CA PRO A 335 14.04 24.22 62.55
C PRO A 335 12.90 24.68 63.53
N GLU A 336 11.91 23.78 63.66
CA GLU A 336 11.15 23.42 64.88
C GLU A 336 9.91 24.20 65.38
N THR A 337 8.92 23.38 65.78
CA THR A 337 7.84 23.55 66.78
C THR A 337 6.45 24.08 66.37
N GLU A 338 5.47 23.16 66.37
CA GLU A 338 4.07 23.38 66.83
C GLU A 338 4.06 23.77 68.34
N PRO A 339 2.97 24.26 69.02
CA PRO A 339 1.54 24.02 68.71
C PRO A 339 0.51 25.13 69.09
N THR A 340 -0.78 24.80 68.91
CA THR A 340 -1.99 25.18 69.70
C THR A 340 -2.96 26.28 69.23
N LYS A 341 -4.18 25.77 68.90
CA LYS A 341 -5.51 26.04 69.47
C LYS A 341 -6.30 27.32 69.12
N GLU A 342 -7.50 27.04 68.54
CA GLU A 342 -8.85 27.55 68.90
C GLU A 342 -9.16 29.02 68.57
N VAL A 343 -10.35 29.47 68.11
CA VAL A 343 -11.69 28.92 67.84
C VAL A 343 -12.53 30.02 67.13
N ASP A 344 -13.67 29.62 66.52
CA ASP A 344 -14.89 30.38 66.14
C ASP A 344 -15.06 31.03 64.75
N GLY A 345 -16.20 30.68 64.11
CA GLY A 345 -16.95 31.53 63.19
C GLY A 345 -17.48 30.86 61.91
N GLU A 346 -18.73 30.38 61.91
CA GLU A 346 -19.45 29.79 60.78
C GLU A 346 -19.67 30.72 59.55
N LYS A 347 -19.32 30.20 58.35
CA LYS A 347 -20.11 29.98 57.09
C LYS A 347 -21.31 30.90 56.72
N PRO A 348 -21.63 31.09 55.41
CA PRO A 348 -21.59 30.04 54.37
C PRO A 348 -20.99 30.41 53.00
N ASP A 349 -20.26 29.43 52.47
CA ASP A 349 -19.87 29.33 51.07
C ASP A 349 -20.88 28.50 50.28
N ASN A 350 -21.11 28.94 49.05
CA ASN A 350 -21.73 28.19 47.98
C ASN A 350 -20.66 27.93 46.90
N VAL A 351 -20.86 26.87 46.12
CA VAL A 351 -20.07 26.38 44.97
C VAL A 351 -19.09 25.23 45.27
N VAL A 352 -19.60 24.04 44.95
CA VAL A 352 -18.98 22.72 44.95
C VAL A 352 -18.05 22.57 43.74
N SER A 353 -16.79 22.20 44.01
CA SER A 353 -15.86 21.60 43.04
C SER A 353 -16.12 20.10 42.92
N TYR A 354 -16.37 19.62 41.70
CA TYR A 354 -16.44 18.19 41.39
C TYR A 354 -15.02 17.60 41.26
N GLN A 355 -14.73 16.55 42.03
CA GLN A 355 -13.64 15.62 41.78
C GLN A 355 -14.11 14.49 40.85
N PRO A 356 -13.21 13.93 40.01
CA PRO A 356 -13.53 12.84 39.11
C PRO A 356 -13.70 11.52 39.87
N ALA A 357 -14.82 10.85 39.66
CA ALA A 357 -15.11 9.53 40.19
C ALA A 357 -14.39 8.44 39.38
N THR A 358 -13.65 7.60 40.10
CA THR A 358 -13.20 6.28 39.67
C THR A 358 -14.42 5.38 39.45
N ILE A 359 -14.57 4.81 38.25
CA ILE A 359 -15.54 3.73 37.98
C ILE A 359 -14.76 2.45 37.72
N SER A 360 -15.03 1.47 38.58
CA SER A 360 -14.53 0.10 38.56
C SER A 360 -15.07 -0.66 37.35
N ALA A 361 -14.19 -1.40 36.68
CA ALA A 361 -14.56 -2.39 35.67
C ALA A 361 -15.33 -3.57 36.31
N PRO A 362 -16.35 -4.14 35.64
CA PRO A 362 -16.98 -5.38 36.09
C PRO A 362 -16.15 -6.59 35.65
N ALA A 363 -16.08 -7.58 36.54
CA ALA A 363 -15.46 -8.89 36.34
C ALA A 363 -16.25 -9.76 35.34
N PRO A 364 -15.61 -10.72 34.65
CA PRO A 364 -16.26 -11.58 33.67
C PRO A 364 -17.16 -12.64 34.33
N GLU A 365 -18.39 -12.79 33.82
CA GLU A 365 -19.32 -13.85 34.17
C GLU A 365 -18.88 -15.20 33.57
N GLU A 366 -18.91 -16.24 34.41
CA GLU A 366 -18.69 -17.64 34.07
C GLU A 366 -19.83 -18.19 33.21
N ALA A 367 -19.54 -18.60 31.98
CA ALA A 367 -20.45 -19.39 31.16
C ALA A 367 -20.38 -20.86 31.59
N LYS A 368 -21.52 -21.38 32.06
CA LYS A 368 -21.75 -22.79 32.38
C LYS A 368 -21.79 -23.62 31.09
N GLU A 369 -20.92 -24.63 30.99
CA GLU A 369 -21.03 -25.72 30.02
C GLU A 369 -22.25 -26.61 30.33
N GLU A 370 -23.20 -26.69 29.40
CA GLU A 370 -24.16 -27.78 29.34
C GLU A 370 -23.63 -28.88 28.41
N ALA A 371 -23.30 -30.02 29.00
CA ALA A 371 -22.98 -31.25 28.29
C ALA A 371 -24.23 -31.83 27.60
N LYS A 372 -24.17 -32.00 26.28
CA LYS A 372 -25.08 -32.89 25.53
C LYS A 372 -24.32 -34.11 25.06
N GLU A 373 -24.78 -35.28 25.49
CA GLU A 373 -24.35 -36.62 25.09
C GLU A 373 -24.35 -36.79 23.56
N GLN A 374 -23.25 -37.37 23.05
CA GLN A 374 -23.22 -38.06 21.76
C GLN A 374 -23.15 -39.57 22.00
N PRO A 375 -23.87 -40.40 21.22
CA PRO A 375 -23.90 -41.85 21.43
C PRO A 375 -22.62 -42.54 20.95
N LYS A 376 -22.17 -43.50 21.77
CA LYS A 376 -21.04 -44.41 21.51
C LYS A 376 -21.31 -45.29 20.30
N THR A 377 -20.33 -45.41 19.40
CA THR A 377 -20.18 -46.56 18.48
C THR A 377 -18.74 -47.09 18.55
N GLU A 378 -18.63 -48.43 18.59
CA GLU A 378 -17.43 -49.24 18.84
C GLU A 378 -16.40 -49.21 17.70
N PRO A 379 -15.12 -49.54 17.97
CA PRO A 379 -14.07 -49.49 16.96
C PRO A 379 -14.07 -50.76 16.10
N THR A 380 -14.30 -50.60 14.80
CA THR A 380 -14.04 -51.66 13.82
C THR A 380 -12.63 -51.51 13.27
N LYS A 381 -11.80 -52.54 13.45
CA LYS A 381 -10.50 -52.70 12.79
C LYS A 381 -10.72 -52.87 11.29
N THR A 382 -9.99 -52.14 10.45
CA THR A 382 -9.81 -52.51 9.04
C THR A 382 -8.43 -52.13 8.55
N GLU A 383 -7.85 -53.04 7.78
CA GLU A 383 -6.45 -53.22 7.45
C GLU A 383 -5.91 -52.20 6.44
N ALA A 384 -4.59 -51.98 6.49
CA ALA A 384 -3.83 -51.21 5.52
C ALA A 384 -3.77 -51.95 4.15
N PRO A 385 -3.90 -51.25 3.01
CA PRO A 385 -3.70 -51.89 1.72
C PRO A 385 -2.21 -52.04 1.41
N LYS A 386 -1.84 -53.30 1.11
CA LYS A 386 -0.56 -53.73 0.55
C LYS A 386 -0.32 -53.12 -0.84
N VAL A 387 0.87 -52.56 -1.03
CA VAL A 387 1.50 -52.34 -2.35
C VAL A 387 2.00 -53.68 -2.89
N PRO A 388 1.75 -54.05 -4.16
CA PRO A 388 2.51 -55.09 -4.82
C PRO A 388 3.61 -54.49 -5.70
N GLU A 389 4.85 -54.89 -5.44
CA GLU A 389 5.95 -54.84 -6.42
C GLU A 389 5.73 -55.94 -7.47
N ALA A 390 6.02 -55.62 -8.73
CA ALA A 390 6.35 -56.60 -9.75
C ALA A 390 7.38 -55.99 -10.73
N ASP A 391 8.59 -56.53 -10.67
CA ASP A 391 9.64 -56.42 -11.68
C ASP A 391 9.19 -57.07 -13.00
N SER A 392 9.47 -56.43 -14.15
CA SER A 392 10.20 -57.07 -15.24
C SER A 392 10.64 -56.10 -16.35
N LYS A 393 11.77 -56.48 -16.93
CA LYS A 393 12.74 -55.79 -17.78
C LYS A 393 12.35 -55.64 -19.27
N VAL A 394 12.79 -54.51 -19.87
CA VAL A 394 13.61 -54.35 -21.13
C VAL A 394 12.91 -54.73 -22.47
N GLU A 395 12.74 -53.89 -23.50
CA GLU A 395 13.70 -53.20 -24.41
C GLU A 395 13.08 -51.97 -25.15
N PRO A 396 13.90 -51.11 -25.79
CA PRO A 396 13.48 -49.81 -26.33
C PRO A 396 13.12 -49.84 -27.84
N SER A 397 12.19 -48.97 -28.25
CA SER A 397 12.04 -48.60 -29.66
C SER A 397 12.25 -47.10 -29.84
N GLU A 398 13.41 -46.75 -30.37
CA GLU A 398 13.71 -45.46 -30.96
C GLU A 398 12.87 -45.27 -32.23
N THR A 399 12.21 -44.13 -32.36
CA THR A 399 11.82 -43.59 -33.67
C THR A 399 11.94 -42.08 -33.61
N GLU A 400 12.97 -41.59 -34.29
CA GLU A 400 13.22 -40.18 -34.55
C GLU A 400 12.01 -39.54 -35.25
N ALA A 401 11.55 -38.41 -34.72
CA ALA A 401 10.66 -37.51 -35.44
C ALA A 401 11.44 -36.21 -35.75
N GLN A 402 11.84 -36.08 -37.01
CA GLN A 402 12.38 -34.85 -37.59
C GLN A 402 11.30 -33.74 -37.67
N PRO A 403 11.67 -32.46 -37.58
CA PRO A 403 10.75 -31.34 -37.70
C PRO A 403 10.38 -31.06 -39.17
N PRO A 404 9.14 -30.64 -39.48
CA PRO A 404 8.75 -30.32 -40.85
C PRO A 404 9.28 -28.94 -41.28
N THR A 405 9.78 -28.93 -42.51
CA THR A 405 10.29 -27.79 -43.27
C THR A 405 9.18 -26.91 -43.87
N ASP A 406 9.43 -25.60 -43.84
CA ASP A 406 9.08 -24.55 -44.80
C ASP A 406 7.79 -24.69 -45.64
N ALA A 407 6.78 -23.90 -45.27
CA ALA A 407 5.73 -23.45 -46.18
C ALA A 407 5.74 -21.92 -46.28
N LYS A 408 6.07 -21.44 -47.49
CA LYS A 408 6.02 -20.04 -47.92
C LYS A 408 4.59 -19.49 -47.82
N THR A 409 4.42 -18.36 -47.15
CA THR A 409 3.22 -17.50 -47.24
C THR A 409 3.53 -16.29 -48.14
N PRO A 410 2.60 -15.84 -49.00
CA PRO A 410 2.87 -14.80 -50.01
C PRO A 410 2.97 -13.40 -49.42
N GLN A 411 3.87 -12.59 -49.99
CA GLN A 411 4.03 -11.17 -49.72
C GLN A 411 2.79 -10.37 -50.15
N GLU A 412 2.17 -9.65 -49.21
CA GLU A 412 1.24 -8.57 -49.50
C GLU A 412 2.01 -7.34 -49.99
N LYS A 413 1.58 -6.78 -51.14
CA LYS A 413 2.08 -5.51 -51.68
C LYS A 413 1.50 -4.33 -50.88
N PRO A 414 2.27 -3.27 -50.59
CA PRO A 414 1.71 -2.04 -50.06
C PRO A 414 0.96 -1.27 -51.14
N ALA A 415 -0.21 -0.73 -50.77
CA ALA A 415 -1.05 0.11 -51.62
C ALA A 415 -0.41 1.49 -51.87
N GLU A 416 -0.45 1.94 -53.12
CA GLU A 416 -0.08 3.30 -53.53
C GLU A 416 -1.14 4.33 -53.08
N PRO A 417 -0.76 5.56 -52.70
CA PRO A 417 -1.71 6.61 -52.36
C PRO A 417 -2.33 7.23 -53.62
N VAL A 418 -3.67 7.32 -53.62
CA VAL A 418 -4.48 7.98 -54.65
C VAL A 418 -4.27 9.50 -54.57
N ILE A 419 -3.74 10.08 -55.65
CA ILE A 419 -3.66 11.53 -55.86
C ILE A 419 -5.04 12.02 -56.31
N VAL A 420 -5.68 12.84 -55.48
CA VAL A 420 -6.89 13.60 -55.85
C VAL A 420 -6.44 14.78 -56.71
N LYS A 421 -6.85 14.80 -57.99
CA LYS A 421 -6.74 15.98 -58.85
C LYS A 421 -7.90 16.92 -58.54
N GLU A 422 -7.57 18.14 -58.10
CA GLU A 422 -8.44 19.30 -58.21
C GLU A 422 -8.67 19.60 -59.69
N GLU A 423 -9.92 19.62 -60.14
CA GLU A 423 -10.31 20.31 -61.36
C GLU A 423 -11.07 21.58 -61.01
N SER A 424 -10.48 22.70 -61.43
CA SER A 424 -11.08 24.01 -61.48
C SER A 424 -12.03 24.08 -62.67
N LYS A 425 -13.30 24.43 -62.43
CA LYS A 425 -14.07 25.41 -63.23
C LYS A 425 -15.43 25.72 -62.61
#